data_AF-B2ATN6-F1
#
_entry.id   AF-B2ATN6-F1
#
_cell.length_a   1.000
_cell.length_b   1.000
_cell.length_c   1.000
_cell.angle_alpha   90.00
_cell.angle_beta   90.00
_cell.angle_gamma   90.00
#
_symmetry.space_group_name_H-M   'P 1'
#
loop_
_entity.id
_entity.type
_entity.pdbx_description
1 polymer ?
#
loop_
_entity_poly.entity_id
_entity_poly.type
_entity_poly.pdbx_seq_one_letter_code
_entity_poly.pdbx_strand_id
1 'polypeptide(L)'
;MASETNPETNPPVEPQAEPTATAAPVTWEGTIKDYFLPSDVDCMLNAGGFDLSNKDDVAGNATKIYVRVKNKSMPKQMPPWTQQNPDPAHPLWTDEMCANFKTWMDNEFP
;
A
#
# COMPACT_ATOMS: atom_id res chain seq x y z
N MET A 1 8.28 45.63 50.36
CA MET A 1 7.84 46.10 49.02
C MET A 1 8.75 45.36 48.03
N ALA A 2 8.27 44.27 47.44
CA ALA A 2 7.62 44.22 46.11
C ALA A 2 8.65 44.49 45.00
N SER A 3 8.85 43.70 43.93
CA SER A 3 8.24 42.46 43.43
C SER A 3 9.22 41.83 42.41
N GLU A 4 8.99 40.56 42.13
CA GLU A 4 9.59 39.73 41.08
C GLU A 4 9.39 40.32 39.67
N THR A 5 10.36 40.08 38.76
CA THR A 5 10.07 39.79 37.35
C THR A 5 11.20 38.96 36.71
N ASN A 6 10.96 37.66 36.59
CA ASN A 6 11.21 36.85 35.39
C ASN A 6 9.86 36.11 35.16
N PRO A 7 9.43 35.64 33.96
CA PRO A 7 10.21 35.41 32.73
C PRO A 7 9.49 35.85 31.43
N GLU A 8 10.22 35.90 30.31
CA GLU A 8 9.60 35.79 28.98
C GLU A 8 10.26 34.62 28.24
N THR A 9 9.89 33.41 28.67
CA THR A 9 10.12 32.19 27.91
C THR A 9 9.06 32.13 26.81
N ASN A 10 9.47 32.40 25.58
CA ASN A 10 8.74 32.03 24.37
C ASN A 10 8.30 30.55 24.48
N PRO A 11 7.02 30.22 24.23
CA PRO A 11 6.61 28.83 24.17
C PRO A 11 7.31 28.15 22.97
N PRO A 12 7.74 26.88 23.11
CA PRO A 12 8.13 26.06 21.97
C PRO A 12 6.94 25.99 21.02
N VAL A 13 7.20 26.23 19.74
CA VAL A 13 6.23 25.97 18.67
C VAL A 13 6.01 24.45 18.65
N GLU A 14 4.94 24.00 19.31
CA GLU A 14 4.41 22.65 19.14
C GLU A 14 4.17 22.41 17.65
N PRO A 15 4.63 21.30 17.06
CA PRO A 15 4.18 20.90 15.74
C PRO A 15 2.67 20.71 15.83
N GLN A 16 1.90 21.63 15.23
CA GLN A 16 0.47 21.40 15.01
C GLN A 16 0.35 20.08 14.25
N ALA A 17 -0.27 19.10 14.89
CA ALA A 17 -0.72 17.90 14.22
C ALA A 17 -1.54 18.33 13.01
N GLU A 18 -1.05 18.01 11.81
CA GLU A 18 -1.78 18.19 10.57
C GLU A 18 -3.17 17.56 10.73
N PRO A 19 -4.23 18.16 10.15
CA PRO A 19 -5.55 17.55 10.19
C PRO A 19 -5.42 16.14 9.64
N THR A 20 -5.73 15.15 10.49
CA THR A 20 -5.69 13.74 10.14
C THR A 20 -6.69 13.56 9.01
N ALA A 21 -6.21 13.62 7.77
CA ALA A 21 -6.99 13.27 6.61
C ALA A 21 -7.53 11.88 6.92
N THR A 22 -8.85 11.78 7.09
CA THR A 22 -9.50 10.49 7.28
C THR A 22 -9.12 9.68 6.05
N ALA A 23 -8.19 8.74 6.22
CA ALA A 23 -7.69 7.95 5.10
C ALA A 23 -8.91 7.35 4.40
N ALA A 24 -9.02 7.60 3.09
CA ALA A 24 -10.15 7.10 2.32
C ALA A 24 -10.30 5.59 2.56
N PRO A 25 -11.54 5.07 2.65
CA PRO A 25 -11.75 3.65 2.89
C PRO A 25 -11.04 2.83 1.81
N VAL A 26 -10.24 1.85 2.23
CA VAL A 26 -9.55 0.95 1.30
C VAL A 26 -10.58 0.06 0.64
N THR A 27 -10.85 0.34 -0.64
CA THR A 27 -11.85 -0.36 -1.45
C THR A 27 -11.20 -0.89 -2.72
N TRP A 28 -11.88 -1.83 -3.37
CA TRP A 28 -11.46 -2.29 -4.70
C TRP A 28 -11.29 -1.12 -5.68
N GLU A 29 -12.34 -0.31 -5.83
CA GLU A 29 -12.39 0.78 -6.83
C GLU A 29 -11.50 1.98 -6.51
N GLY A 30 -11.21 2.23 -5.23
CA GLY A 30 -10.46 3.42 -4.81
C GLY A 30 -9.00 3.17 -4.45
N THR A 31 -8.56 1.91 -4.34
CA THR A 31 -7.20 1.62 -3.85
C THR A 31 -6.62 0.35 -4.45
N ILE A 32 -7.31 -0.79 -4.31
CA ILE A 32 -6.69 -2.09 -4.57
C ILE A 32 -6.46 -2.35 -6.05
N LYS A 33 -7.42 -2.02 -6.93
CA LYS A 33 -7.30 -2.30 -8.36
C LYS A 33 -6.09 -1.59 -8.98
N ASP A 34 -5.77 -0.39 -8.49
CA ASP A 34 -4.71 0.46 -9.05
C ASP A 34 -3.30 -0.01 -8.66
N TYR A 35 -3.19 -0.98 -7.74
CA TYR A 35 -1.91 -1.59 -7.37
C TYR A 35 -1.44 -2.67 -8.35
N PHE A 36 -2.33 -3.15 -9.21
CA PHE A 36 -2.01 -4.14 -10.24
C PHE A 36 -1.74 -3.41 -11.55
N LEU A 37 -0.50 -3.49 -12.04
CA LEU A 37 -0.17 -2.90 -13.33
C LEU A 37 -0.74 -3.76 -14.47
N PRO A 38 -0.97 -3.19 -15.67
CA PRO A 38 -1.37 -3.97 -16.83
C PRO A 38 -0.44 -5.15 -17.12
N SER A 39 0.87 -5.00 -16.87
CA SER A 39 1.85 -6.09 -16.99
C SER A 39 1.62 -7.24 -15.99
N ASP A 40 1.15 -6.93 -14.78
CA ASP A 40 0.78 -7.96 -13.79
C ASP A 40 -0.45 -8.73 -14.26
N VAL A 41 -1.45 -8.00 -14.75
CA VAL A 41 -2.69 -8.57 -15.29
C VAL A 41 -2.37 -9.52 -16.44
N ASP A 42 -1.58 -9.08 -17.42
CA ASP A 42 -1.16 -9.90 -18.56
C ASP A 42 -0.40 -11.15 -18.10
N CYS A 43 0.50 -11.00 -17.12
CA CYS A 43 1.26 -12.12 -16.56
C CYS A 43 0.34 -13.15 -15.89
N MET A 44 -0.63 -12.70 -15.09
CA MET A 44 -1.53 -13.58 -14.36
C MET A 44 -2.58 -14.24 -15.25
N LEU A 45 -3.04 -13.55 -16.30
CA LEU A 45 -3.89 -14.16 -17.32
C LEU A 45 -3.19 -15.32 -18.04
N ASN A 46 -1.91 -15.14 -18.41
CA ASN A 46 -1.17 -16.14 -19.19
C ASN A 46 -0.56 -17.26 -18.34
N ALA A 47 -0.08 -16.95 -17.13
CA ALA A 47 0.66 -17.91 -16.29
C ALA A 47 -0.07 -18.30 -15.00
N GLY A 48 -0.88 -17.40 -14.45
CA GLY A 48 -1.62 -17.60 -13.20
C GLY A 48 -2.99 -18.25 -13.36
N GLY A 49 -3.62 -18.05 -14.52
CA GLY A 49 -4.96 -18.55 -14.86
C GLY A 49 -6.11 -17.75 -14.25
N PHE A 50 -5.89 -16.49 -13.86
CA PHE A 50 -6.91 -15.59 -13.34
C PHE A 50 -6.57 -14.12 -13.61
N ASP A 51 -7.56 -13.24 -13.53
CA ASP A 51 -7.46 -11.84 -13.91
C ASP A 51 -7.28 -10.90 -12.70
N LEU A 52 -6.16 -10.18 -12.63
CA LEU A 52 -5.91 -9.20 -11.56
C LEU A 52 -6.69 -7.89 -11.71
N SER A 53 -7.35 -7.67 -12.85
CA SER A 53 -8.27 -6.55 -13.05
C SER A 53 -9.71 -6.86 -12.62
N ASN A 54 -9.98 -8.11 -12.21
CA ASN A 54 -11.29 -8.57 -11.78
C ASN A 54 -11.34 -8.73 -10.25
N LYS A 55 -12.27 -8.04 -9.59
CA LYS A 55 -12.43 -8.07 -8.13
C LYS A 55 -12.65 -9.49 -7.59
N ASP A 56 -13.50 -10.28 -8.24
CA ASP A 56 -13.89 -11.61 -7.77
C ASP A 56 -12.73 -12.60 -7.89
N ASP A 57 -11.95 -12.52 -8.98
CA ASP A 57 -10.74 -13.34 -9.17
C ASP A 57 -9.66 -12.98 -8.14
N VAL A 58 -9.48 -11.68 -7.87
CA VAL A 58 -8.54 -11.20 -6.84
C VAL A 58 -9.00 -11.62 -5.45
N ALA A 59 -10.29 -11.46 -5.12
CA ALA A 59 -10.86 -11.87 -3.83
C ALA A 59 -10.73 -13.40 -3.62
N GLY A 60 -11.06 -14.19 -4.65
CA GLY A 60 -10.92 -15.65 -4.63
C GLY A 60 -9.48 -16.15 -4.47
N ASN A 61 -8.49 -15.33 -4.83
CA ASN A 61 -7.06 -15.64 -4.68
C ASN A 61 -6.34 -14.79 -3.62
N ALA A 62 -7.07 -13.99 -2.84
CA ALA A 62 -6.49 -12.91 -2.04
C ALA A 62 -5.43 -13.39 -1.05
N THR A 63 -5.67 -14.51 -0.35
CA THR A 63 -4.67 -15.08 0.57
C THR A 63 -3.36 -15.42 -0.14
N LYS A 64 -3.42 -15.99 -1.35
CA LYS A 64 -2.22 -16.32 -2.13
C LYS A 64 -1.50 -15.05 -2.58
N ILE A 65 -2.25 -14.08 -3.09
CA ILE A 65 -1.72 -12.78 -3.53
C ILE A 65 -1.02 -12.10 -2.36
N TYR A 66 -1.68 -11.97 -1.20
CA TYR A 66 -1.12 -11.34 -0.01
C TYR A 66 0.21 -11.98 0.42
N VAL A 67 0.30 -13.31 0.45
CA VAL A 67 1.54 -14.02 0.80
C VAL A 67 2.65 -13.68 -0.21
N ARG A 68 2.32 -13.61 -1.50
CA ARG A 68 3.28 -13.36 -2.59
C ARG A 68 3.79 -11.91 -2.64
N VAL A 69 2.92 -10.94 -2.40
CA VAL A 69 3.33 -9.53 -2.34
C VAL A 69 4.14 -9.26 -1.07
N LYS A 70 3.71 -9.82 0.07
CA LYS A 70 4.41 -9.66 1.36
C LYS A 70 5.80 -10.28 1.38
N ASN A 71 5.99 -11.44 0.74
CA ASN A 71 7.29 -12.08 0.65
C ASN A 71 8.14 -11.59 -0.54
N LYS A 72 7.70 -10.53 -1.22
CA LYS A 72 8.43 -9.92 -2.35
C LYS A 72 8.68 -10.89 -3.50
N SER A 73 7.76 -11.83 -3.74
CA SER A 73 7.78 -12.70 -4.92
C SER A 73 6.80 -12.29 -6.02
N MET A 74 5.90 -11.35 -5.73
CA MET A 74 5.08 -10.62 -6.70
C MET A 74 5.22 -9.10 -6.47
N PRO A 75 5.21 -8.29 -7.53
CA PRO A 75 5.22 -8.68 -8.95
C PRO A 75 6.52 -9.39 -9.38
N LYS A 76 6.47 -10.18 -10.45
CA LYS A 76 7.63 -10.93 -10.95
C LYS A 76 8.55 -10.00 -11.74
N GLN A 77 9.75 -9.79 -11.24
CA GLN A 77 10.78 -8.99 -11.91
C GLN A 77 11.40 -9.76 -13.08
N MET A 78 11.64 -9.06 -14.19
CA MET A 78 12.19 -9.61 -15.43
C MET A 78 13.55 -8.97 -15.76
N PRO A 79 14.50 -9.71 -16.37
CA PRO A 79 15.81 -9.16 -16.71
C PRO A 79 15.73 -7.85 -17.51
N PRO A 80 16.58 -6.84 -17.20
CA PRO A 80 17.74 -6.90 -16.30
C PRO A 80 17.41 -6.78 -14.80
N TRP A 81 16.14 -6.57 -14.45
CA TRP A 81 15.69 -6.38 -13.07
C TRP A 81 15.52 -7.72 -12.34
N THR A 82 15.65 -7.66 -11.02
CA THR A 82 15.54 -8.83 -10.14
C THR A 82 14.69 -8.48 -8.92
N GLN A 83 14.31 -9.47 -8.11
CA GLN A 83 13.58 -9.20 -6.87
C GLN A 83 14.40 -8.37 -5.85
N GLN A 84 15.73 -8.34 -5.97
CA GLN A 84 16.62 -7.53 -5.14
C GLN A 84 16.92 -6.15 -5.73
N ASN A 85 16.74 -5.99 -7.04
CA ASN A 85 16.89 -4.73 -7.77
C ASN A 85 15.70 -4.58 -8.74
N PRO A 86 14.52 -4.21 -8.21
CA PRO A 86 13.29 -4.22 -9.00
C PRO A 86 13.28 -3.09 -10.03
N ASP A 87 12.48 -3.30 -11.07
CA ASP A 87 12.22 -2.30 -12.09
C ASP A 87 11.63 -1.04 -11.44
N PRO A 88 12.25 0.14 -11.61
CA PRO A 88 11.68 1.39 -11.12
C PRO A 88 10.28 1.70 -11.66
N ALA A 89 9.94 1.18 -12.86
CA ALA A 89 8.62 1.34 -13.47
C ALA A 89 7.63 0.24 -13.04
N HIS A 90 8.12 -0.86 -12.46
CA HIS A 90 7.29 -1.95 -11.93
C HIS A 90 7.82 -2.40 -10.55
N PRO A 91 7.76 -1.51 -9.55
CA PRO A 91 8.36 -1.78 -8.25
C PRO A 91 7.60 -2.89 -7.51
N LEU A 92 8.26 -3.45 -6.50
CA LEU A 92 7.58 -4.33 -5.57
C LEU A 92 6.60 -3.55 -4.70
N TRP A 93 5.57 -4.25 -4.23
CA TRP A 93 4.61 -3.66 -3.31
C TRP A 93 5.31 -3.16 -2.05
N THR A 94 4.94 -1.96 -1.63
CA THR A 94 5.38 -1.38 -0.36
C THR A 94 4.67 -2.07 0.81
N ASP A 95 5.20 -1.87 2.02
CA ASP A 95 4.55 -2.38 3.23
C ASP A 95 3.15 -1.78 3.42
N GLU A 96 2.97 -0.52 3.00
CA GLU A 96 1.66 0.16 2.99
C GLU A 96 0.67 -0.48 2.02
N MET A 97 1.09 -0.77 0.78
CA MET A 97 0.23 -1.48 -0.19
C MET A 97 -0.18 -2.85 0.35
N CYS A 98 0.76 -3.58 0.98
CA CYS A 98 0.47 -4.85 1.63
C CYS A 98 -0.52 -4.69 2.80
N ALA A 99 -0.38 -3.64 3.62
CA ALA A 99 -1.29 -3.34 4.72
C ALA A 99 -2.70 -3.02 4.20
N ASN A 100 -2.82 -2.16 3.18
CA ASN A 100 -4.08 -1.81 2.55
C ASN A 100 -4.77 -3.06 1.98
N PHE A 101 -4.04 -3.93 1.27
CA PHE A 101 -4.60 -5.17 0.76
C PHE A 101 -5.08 -6.10 1.88
N LYS A 102 -4.35 -6.18 3.00
CA LYS A 102 -4.78 -6.93 4.18
C LYS A 102 -6.05 -6.34 4.80
N THR A 103 -6.13 -5.02 4.91
CA THR A 103 -7.33 -4.31 5.39
C THR A 103 -8.53 -4.56 4.48
N TRP A 104 -8.33 -4.57 3.17
CA TRP A 104 -9.39 -4.89 2.20
C TRP A 104 -9.89 -6.33 2.36
N MET A 105 -8.98 -7.30 2.57
CA MET A 105 -9.34 -8.69 2.89
C MET A 105 -10.12 -8.81 4.20
N ASP A 106 -9.66 -8.14 5.26
CA ASP A 106 -10.25 -8.24 6.60
C ASP A 106 -11.64 -7.62 6.70
N ASN A 107 -11.94 -6.66 5.81
CA ASN A 107 -13.27 -6.05 5.69
C ASN A 107 -14.17 -6.78 4.67
N GLU A 108 -13.87 -8.04 4.34
CA GLU A 108 -14.67 -8.88 3.44
C GLU A 108 -14.80 -8.31 2.02
N PHE A 109 -13.74 -7.68 1.52
CA PHE A 109 -13.63 -7.20 0.14
C PHE A 109 -14.65 -6.10 -0.22
N PRO A 110 -14.65 -4.95 0.48
CA PRO A 110 -15.55 -3.84 0.15
C PRO A 110 -15.33 -3.31 -1.27
#